data_AF-A0A818SS21-F1
#
_entry.id   AF-A0A818SS21-F1
#
_cell.length_a   1.000
_cell.length_b   1.000
_cell.length_c   1.000
_cell.angle_alpha   90.00
_cell.angle_beta   90.00
_cell.angle_gamma   90.00
#
_symmetry.space_group_name_H-M   'P 1'
#
loop_
_entity.id
_entity.type
_entity.pdbx_description
1 polymer ?
#
loop_
_entity_poly.entity_id
_entity_poly.type
_entity_poly.pdbx_seq_one_letter_code
_entity_poly.pdbx_strand_id
1 'polypeptide(L)'
;MTDNKRFQSRILLIDKNGDRIYPEFITPLVHQLKPTSEYANVDICFENNQLTIQRNDQSIVLFRRPSYCPFTNLHLQNNSSNIPNNPSNSIAIGVVVLFESHDHRVLITRRASHMRTYPSCWVCPGGGIEQDETIEQAGIRELFEEVGIEVNKNELETSKILALWESAFPVDLNHGLPRRHHIVIYLHVESSRASDEISVKTDPSEVDAYAWLSYEQIENIYKRTDSLENLCLFKAYVHLTGICDLPFDLLTTADYNQKENLTNGTRFALGQLYIQMSETNFVIR
;
A
#
# COMPACT_ATOMS: atom_id res chain seq x y z
N MET A 1 10.71 42.26 4.55
CA MET A 1 11.57 41.06 4.72
C MET A 1 10.81 39.90 4.13
N THR A 2 11.37 39.33 3.08
CA THR A 2 10.76 38.32 2.20
C THR A 2 10.55 37.01 2.94
N ASP A 3 9.29 36.65 3.20
CA ASP A 3 8.91 35.33 3.71
C ASP A 3 9.01 34.32 2.57
N ASN A 4 10.25 33.96 2.24
CA ASN A 4 10.61 32.94 1.29
C ASN A 4 10.48 31.57 2.00
N LYS A 5 9.28 31.23 2.48
CA LYS A 5 8.95 29.85 2.83
C LYS A 5 8.89 29.07 1.52
N ARG A 6 10.07 28.68 1.01
CA ARG A 6 10.17 27.58 0.03
C ARG A 6 9.27 26.47 0.57
N PHE A 7 8.29 26.04 -0.22
CA PHE A 7 7.52 24.84 0.06
C PHE A 7 8.54 23.71 0.27
N GLN A 8 8.80 23.38 1.54
CA GLN A 8 9.70 22.30 1.87
C GLN A 8 8.96 21.02 1.48
N SER A 9 9.53 20.22 0.59
CA SER A 9 8.92 18.97 0.17
C SER A 9 8.54 18.15 1.41
N ARG A 10 7.33 17.59 1.42
CA ARG A 10 6.89 16.66 2.46
C ARG A 10 7.70 15.36 2.44
N ILE A 11 8.55 15.16 1.44
CA ILE A 11 9.39 13.97 1.29
C ILE A 11 10.86 14.38 1.18
N LEU A 12 11.70 13.69 1.93
CA LEU A 12 13.16 13.74 1.87
C LEU A 12 13.67 12.33 1.60
N LEU A 13 14.46 12.16 0.55
CA LEU A 13 15.23 10.95 0.32
C LEU A 13 16.67 11.16 0.78
N ILE A 14 17.28 10.13 1.36
CA ILE A 14 18.71 10.10 1.70
C ILE A 14 19.31 8.89 1.01
N ASP A 15 20.29 9.11 0.12
CA ASP A 15 20.92 8.02 -0.63
C ASP A 15 21.92 7.22 0.25
N LYS A 16 22.58 6.22 -0.35
CA LYS A 16 23.55 5.38 0.38
C LYS A 16 24.80 6.13 0.88
N ASN A 17 25.08 7.32 0.34
CA ASN A 17 26.22 8.15 0.72
C ASN A 17 25.83 9.20 1.78
N GLY A 18 24.55 9.28 2.13
CA GLY A 18 24.01 10.31 3.04
C GLY A 18 23.58 11.59 2.32
N ASP A 19 23.56 11.61 0.98
CA ASP A 19 23.18 12.79 0.22
C ASP A 19 21.67 13.00 0.27
N ARG A 20 21.26 14.24 0.56
CA ARG A 20 19.86 14.64 0.70
C ARG A 20 19.26 14.99 -0.67
N ILE A 21 18.19 14.31 -1.04
CA ILE A 21 17.47 14.49 -2.30
C ILE A 21 16.03 14.92 -1.99
N TYR A 22 15.62 16.05 -2.55
CA TYR A 22 14.24 16.55 -2.45
C TYR A 22 13.53 16.23 -3.77
N PRO A 23 12.73 15.16 -3.84
CA PRO A 23 12.15 14.72 -5.09
C PRO A 23 11.09 15.70 -5.59
N GLU A 24 11.08 15.92 -6.90
CA GLU A 24 9.99 16.60 -7.59
C GLU A 24 8.89 15.60 -7.95
N PHE A 25 7.72 16.09 -8.31
CA PHE A 25 6.56 15.26 -8.67
C PHE A 25 6.87 14.18 -9.73
N ILE A 26 7.72 14.49 -10.70
CA ILE A 26 8.07 13.61 -11.83
C ILE A 26 9.20 12.63 -11.50
N THR A 27 9.85 12.76 -10.34
CA THR A 27 11.06 12.02 -9.99
C THR A 27 10.72 10.59 -9.58
N PRO A 28 11.21 9.53 -10.26
CA PRO A 28 11.02 8.16 -9.80
C PRO A 28 11.82 7.90 -8.51
N LEU A 29 11.13 7.73 -7.39
CA LEU A 29 11.70 7.78 -6.04
C LEU A 29 12.62 6.60 -5.75
N VAL A 30 12.16 5.37 -6.01
CA VAL A 30 13.00 4.17 -5.81
C VAL A 30 14.25 4.22 -6.69
N HIS A 31 14.12 4.77 -7.90
CA HIS A 31 15.25 4.95 -8.81
C HIS A 31 16.29 5.93 -8.26
N GLN A 32 15.89 6.98 -7.54
CA GLN A 32 16.85 7.89 -6.88
C GLN A 32 17.68 7.18 -5.81
N LEU A 33 17.08 6.24 -5.07
CA LEU A 33 17.78 5.50 -4.03
C LEU A 33 18.64 4.36 -4.62
N LYS A 34 18.13 3.66 -5.63
CA LYS A 34 18.79 2.48 -6.24
C LYS A 34 18.44 2.37 -7.74
N PRO A 35 19.20 3.05 -8.63
CA PRO A 35 18.87 3.18 -10.06
C PRO A 35 18.69 1.87 -10.83
N THR A 36 19.41 0.82 -10.43
CA THR A 36 19.45 -0.48 -11.10
C THR A 36 18.41 -1.47 -10.58
N SER A 37 17.47 -1.04 -9.72
CA SER A 37 16.49 -1.92 -9.10
C SER A 37 15.08 -1.34 -9.13
N GLU A 38 14.10 -2.20 -8.87
CA GLU A 38 12.70 -1.86 -8.64
C GLU A 38 12.38 -1.70 -7.15
N TYR A 39 13.36 -1.96 -6.28
CA TYR A 39 13.23 -1.82 -4.84
C TYR A 39 14.52 -1.30 -4.20
N ALA A 40 14.39 -0.72 -3.01
CA ALA A 40 15.49 -0.40 -2.12
C ALA A 40 15.13 -0.78 -0.69
N ASN A 41 16.11 -1.25 0.08
CA ASN A 41 15.97 -1.40 1.53
C ASN A 41 16.16 -0.03 2.18
N VAL A 42 15.27 0.34 3.10
CA VAL A 42 15.20 1.71 3.63
C VAL A 42 14.91 1.77 5.12
N ASP A 43 15.48 2.76 5.79
CA ASP A 43 14.96 3.24 7.06
C ASP A 43 13.99 4.38 6.78
N ILE A 44 12.97 4.51 7.63
CA ILE A 44 11.99 5.58 7.50
C ILE A 44 11.78 6.33 8.81
N CYS A 45 11.50 7.62 8.67
CA CYS A 45 11.10 8.48 9.78
C CYS A 45 10.02 9.44 9.28
N PHE A 46 8.95 9.60 10.05
CA PHE A 46 7.90 10.56 9.76
C PHE A 46 7.73 11.50 10.95
N GLU A 47 8.22 12.73 10.81
CA GLU A 47 8.22 13.74 11.85
C GLU A 47 7.86 15.10 11.25
N ASN A 48 7.10 15.91 11.99
CA ASN A 48 6.73 17.28 11.58
C ASN A 48 6.15 17.35 10.15
N ASN A 49 5.27 16.39 9.81
CA ASN A 49 4.64 16.26 8.49
C ASN A 49 5.60 16.01 7.30
N GLN A 50 6.84 15.61 7.58
CA GLN A 50 7.84 15.23 6.58
C GLN A 50 8.21 13.75 6.70
N LEU A 51 8.11 13.02 5.59
CA LEU A 51 8.59 11.66 5.44
C LEU A 51 10.05 11.67 4.97
N THR A 52 10.94 11.13 5.79
CA THR A 52 12.33 10.84 5.43
C THR A 52 12.47 9.36 5.09
N ILE A 53 13.03 9.05 3.92
CA ILE A 53 13.34 7.69 3.47
C ILE A 53 14.84 7.62 3.19
N GLN A 54 15.55 6.86 4.01
CA GLN A 54 16.99 6.70 3.90
C GLN A 54 17.32 5.33 3.36
N ARG A 55 18.17 5.25 2.33
CA ARG A 55 18.69 3.96 1.87
C ARG A 55 19.53 3.30 2.95
N ASN A 56 19.15 2.09 3.32
CA ASN A 56 19.90 1.22 4.22
C ASN A 56 19.79 -0.22 3.71
N ASP A 57 20.87 -0.72 3.09
CA ASP A 57 20.91 -2.07 2.50
C ASP A 57 20.79 -3.19 3.56
N GLN A 58 20.84 -2.87 4.86
CA GLN A 58 20.62 -3.80 5.99
C GLN A 58 19.19 -3.75 6.56
N SER A 59 18.38 -2.76 6.20
CA SER A 59 17.00 -2.66 6.67
C SER A 59 16.14 -3.78 6.08
N ILE A 60 15.17 -4.28 6.86
CA ILE A 60 14.17 -5.24 6.40
C ILE A 60 12.99 -4.57 5.67
N VAL A 61 12.84 -3.25 5.79
CA VAL A 61 11.75 -2.52 5.16
C VAL A 61 12.10 -2.24 3.70
N LEU A 62 11.26 -2.75 2.79
CA LEU A 62 11.43 -2.55 1.36
C LEU A 62 10.57 -1.39 0.85
N PHE A 63 11.19 -0.48 0.11
CA PHE A 63 10.50 0.49 -0.73
C PHE A 63 10.53 0.02 -2.19
N ARG A 64 9.36 -0.30 -2.75
CA ARG A 64 9.23 -0.90 -4.08
C ARG A 64 8.37 -0.05 -5.00
N ARG A 65 8.63 -0.14 -6.31
CA ARG A 65 7.77 0.38 -7.38
C ARG A 65 7.34 -0.76 -8.31
N PRO A 66 6.26 -0.61 -9.09
CA PRO A 66 5.99 -1.53 -10.17
C PRO A 66 7.07 -1.44 -11.27
N SER A 67 7.31 -2.56 -11.95
CA SER A 67 8.25 -2.65 -13.08
C SER A 67 7.89 -1.70 -14.21
N TYR A 68 6.59 -1.50 -14.42
CA TYR A 68 5.98 -0.61 -15.41
C TYR A 68 5.77 0.83 -14.92
N CYS A 69 6.40 1.24 -13.81
CA CYS A 69 6.26 2.59 -13.24
C CYS A 69 6.43 3.69 -14.31
N PRO A 70 5.43 4.57 -14.52
CA PRO A 70 5.45 5.55 -15.59
C PRO A 70 6.52 6.62 -15.35
N PHE A 71 6.80 7.00 -14.11
CA PHE A 71 7.86 7.95 -13.77
C PHE A 71 9.24 7.40 -14.14
N THR A 72 9.51 6.11 -13.87
CA THR A 72 10.76 5.48 -14.29
C THR A 72 10.87 5.40 -15.80
N ASN A 73 9.80 4.98 -16.49
CA ASN A 73 9.81 4.87 -17.94
C ASN A 73 10.02 6.22 -18.63
N LEU A 74 9.38 7.29 -18.15
CA LEU A 74 9.59 8.65 -18.66
C LEU A 74 10.99 9.18 -18.36
N HIS A 75 11.56 8.82 -17.20
CA HIS A 75 12.93 9.18 -16.84
C HIS A 75 13.94 8.52 -17.78
N LEU A 76 13.84 7.20 -17.98
CA LEU A 76 14.75 6.44 -18.84
C LEU A 76 14.66 6.85 -20.33
N GLN A 77 13.49 7.31 -20.78
CA GLN A 77 13.29 7.80 -22.13
C GLN A 77 13.67 9.28 -22.32
N ASN A 78 14.15 9.98 -21.28
CA ASN A 78 14.35 11.44 -21.26
C ASN A 78 13.10 12.24 -21.66
N ASN A 79 11.91 11.71 -21.37
CA ASN A 79 10.60 12.24 -21.75
C ASN A 79 9.83 12.86 -20.58
N SER A 80 10.49 13.11 -19.44
CA SER A 80 9.83 13.64 -18.24
C SER A 80 9.28 15.06 -18.43
N SER A 81 9.85 15.82 -19.38
CA SER A 81 9.36 17.14 -19.82
C SER A 81 7.97 17.12 -20.47
N ASN A 82 7.46 15.94 -20.86
CA ASN A 82 6.12 15.80 -21.43
C ASN A 82 5.02 15.86 -20.38
N ILE A 83 5.34 15.71 -19.09
CA ILE A 83 4.35 15.91 -18.02
C ILE A 83 4.16 17.42 -17.82
N PRO A 84 2.93 17.95 -17.93
CA PRO A 84 2.67 19.36 -17.70
C PRO A 84 3.14 19.77 -16.31
N ASN A 85 3.99 20.80 -16.25
CA ASN A 85 4.43 21.35 -14.98
C ASN A 85 3.25 22.10 -14.34
N ASN A 86 2.65 21.51 -13.31
CA ASN A 86 1.61 22.14 -12.52
C ASN A 86 2.17 22.40 -11.11
N PRO A 87 2.22 23.67 -10.65
CA PRO A 87 2.72 24.02 -9.32
C PRO A 87 2.00 23.32 -8.16
N SER A 88 0.77 22.85 -8.37
CA SER A 88 0.02 22.10 -7.36
C SER A 88 0.34 20.60 -7.32
N ASN A 89 1.17 20.09 -8.24
CA ASN A 89 1.54 18.69 -8.25
C ASN A 89 2.55 18.42 -7.13
N SER A 90 2.14 17.64 -6.15
CA SER A 90 3.00 17.13 -5.09
C SER A 90 2.92 15.61 -5.03
N ILE A 91 3.97 14.98 -4.50
CA ILE A 91 3.92 13.58 -4.14
C ILE A 91 3.14 13.48 -2.83
N ALA A 92 2.02 12.76 -2.86
CA ALA A 92 1.19 12.54 -1.70
C ALA A 92 1.73 11.36 -0.86
N ILE A 93 1.42 11.36 0.43
CA ILE A 93 1.80 10.31 1.36
C ILE A 93 0.51 9.69 1.88
N GLY A 94 0.37 8.39 1.67
CA GLY A 94 -0.75 7.61 2.19
C GLY A 94 -0.28 6.50 3.12
N VAL A 95 -1.18 6.05 3.97
CA VAL A 95 -0.99 4.89 4.83
C VAL A 95 -2.05 3.85 4.49
N VAL A 96 -1.65 2.58 4.45
CA VAL A 96 -2.53 1.44 4.24
C VAL A 96 -2.28 0.41 5.34
N VAL A 97 -3.35 -0.04 5.98
CA VAL A 97 -3.29 -0.89 7.17
C VAL A 97 -3.50 -2.36 6.82
N LEU A 98 -2.49 -3.19 7.01
CA LEU A 98 -2.66 -4.63 7.09
C LEU A 98 -3.13 -4.94 8.50
N PHE A 99 -4.45 -4.93 8.68
CA PHE A 99 -5.07 -5.21 9.96
C PHE A 99 -5.20 -6.72 10.14
N GLU A 100 -4.43 -7.28 11.07
CA GLU A 100 -4.39 -8.69 11.41
C GLU A 100 -5.16 -8.95 12.71
N SER A 101 -6.06 -9.92 12.70
CA SER A 101 -6.74 -10.42 13.90
C SER A 101 -5.89 -11.44 14.66
N HIS A 102 -6.21 -11.67 15.93
CA HIS A 102 -5.52 -12.64 16.79
C HIS A 102 -5.57 -14.09 16.27
N ASP A 103 -6.60 -14.44 15.48
CA ASP A 103 -6.69 -15.74 14.78
C ASP A 103 -5.96 -15.72 13.42
N HIS A 104 -5.03 -14.80 13.23
CA HIS A 104 -4.08 -14.77 12.12
C HIS A 104 -4.75 -14.60 10.75
N ARG A 105 -5.72 -13.69 10.67
CA ARG A 105 -6.39 -13.31 9.43
C ARG A 105 -6.20 -11.83 9.14
N VAL A 106 -6.02 -11.50 7.86
CA VAL A 106 -5.81 -10.12 7.41
C VAL A 106 -7.05 -9.60 6.69
N LEU A 107 -7.52 -8.41 7.09
CA LEU A 107 -8.64 -7.74 6.44
C LEU A 107 -8.22 -7.11 5.10
N ILE A 108 -9.01 -7.38 4.07
CA ILE A 108 -8.99 -6.66 2.79
C ILE A 108 -10.39 -6.12 2.47
N THR A 109 -10.44 -5.03 1.72
CA THR A 109 -11.65 -4.33 1.27
C THR A 109 -11.67 -4.26 -0.25
N ARG A 110 -12.87 -4.18 -0.84
CA ARG A 110 -13.06 -3.91 -2.27
C ARG A 110 -13.58 -2.50 -2.45
N ARG A 111 -12.88 -1.72 -3.27
CA ARG A 111 -13.26 -0.34 -3.61
C ARG A 111 -14.53 -0.34 -4.44
N ALA A 112 -15.45 0.58 -4.15
CA ALA A 112 -16.71 0.69 -4.87
C ALA A 112 -16.50 0.91 -6.39
N SER A 113 -17.34 0.28 -7.20
CA SER A 113 -17.20 0.23 -8.67
C SER A 113 -17.24 1.59 -9.39
N HIS A 114 -17.80 2.62 -8.75
CA HIS A 114 -17.92 3.97 -9.31
C HIS A 114 -16.73 4.88 -8.97
N MET A 115 -15.78 4.41 -8.15
CA MET A 115 -14.61 5.20 -7.78
C MET A 115 -13.70 5.47 -8.99
N ARG A 116 -13.12 6.67 -9.05
CA ARG A 116 -12.27 7.07 -10.18
C ARG A 116 -10.95 6.30 -10.27
N THR A 117 -10.39 5.91 -9.13
CA THR A 117 -9.10 5.24 -9.02
C THR A 117 -9.29 3.86 -8.45
N TYR A 118 -8.81 2.85 -9.18
CA TYR A 118 -8.90 1.44 -8.82
C TYR A 118 -10.34 0.97 -8.49
N PRO A 119 -11.35 1.25 -9.33
CA PRO A 119 -12.71 0.77 -9.10
C PRO A 119 -12.73 -0.76 -9.03
N SER A 120 -13.50 -1.33 -8.10
CA SER A 120 -13.63 -2.79 -7.90
C SER A 120 -12.34 -3.52 -7.53
N CYS A 121 -11.22 -2.82 -7.32
CA CYS A 121 -10.00 -3.46 -6.86
C CYS A 121 -10.06 -3.81 -5.37
N TRP A 122 -9.49 -4.96 -5.02
CA TRP A 122 -9.22 -5.36 -3.64
C TRP A 122 -7.95 -4.68 -3.14
N VAL A 123 -8.04 -4.05 -1.98
CA VAL A 123 -6.98 -3.33 -1.27
C VAL A 123 -7.03 -3.64 0.22
N CYS A 124 -6.02 -3.23 0.96
CA CYS A 124 -6.17 -3.10 2.41
C CYS A 124 -6.71 -1.68 2.71
N PRO A 125 -7.43 -1.47 3.82
CA PRO A 125 -7.97 -0.16 4.18
C PRO A 125 -6.89 0.91 4.27
N GLY A 126 -7.19 2.14 3.84
CA GLY A 126 -6.23 3.23 3.97
C GLY A 126 -6.45 4.42 3.07
N GLY A 127 -5.79 5.52 3.41
CA GLY A 127 -5.92 6.79 2.73
C GLY A 127 -4.78 7.76 3.02
N GLY A 128 -5.10 9.05 3.00
CA GLY A 128 -4.09 10.11 3.09
C GLY A 128 -3.65 10.36 4.53
N ILE A 129 -2.38 10.69 4.74
CA ILE A 129 -1.93 11.20 6.05
C ILE A 129 -2.25 12.70 6.14
N GLU A 130 -3.12 13.06 7.07
CA GLU A 130 -3.52 14.44 7.32
C GLU A 130 -2.42 15.22 8.05
N GLN A 131 -2.64 16.52 8.24
CA GLN A 131 -1.69 17.37 8.92
C GLN A 131 -1.67 17.03 10.42
N ASP A 132 -0.48 16.92 10.99
CA ASP A 132 -0.23 16.72 12.43
C ASP A 132 -0.64 15.33 12.96
N GLU A 133 -0.93 14.38 12.06
CA GLU A 133 -1.11 12.96 12.39
C GLU A 133 0.21 12.19 12.31
N THR A 134 0.39 11.21 13.19
CA THR A 134 1.38 10.14 13.00
C THR A 134 0.87 9.11 11.97
N ILE A 135 1.77 8.30 11.42
CA ILE A 135 1.41 7.19 10.50
C ILE A 135 0.38 6.25 11.16
N GLU A 136 0.58 5.91 12.44
CA GLU A 136 -0.34 5.04 13.18
C GLU A 136 -1.72 5.67 13.36
N GLN A 137 -1.78 6.96 13.74
CA GLN A 137 -3.05 7.67 13.90
C GLN A 137 -3.83 7.73 12.58
N ALA A 138 -3.16 8.07 11.48
CA ALA A 138 -3.79 8.08 10.16
C ALA A 138 -4.30 6.69 9.78
N GLY A 139 -3.52 5.63 10.03
CA GLY A 139 -3.93 4.25 9.76
C GLY A 139 -5.18 3.84 10.56
N ILE A 140 -5.21 4.13 11.86
CA ILE A 140 -6.35 3.81 12.73
C ILE A 140 -7.59 4.62 12.33
N ARG A 141 -7.43 5.91 11.96
CA ARG A 141 -8.53 6.74 11.45
C ARG A 141 -9.13 6.15 10.18
N GLU A 142 -8.31 5.84 9.18
CA GLU A 142 -8.79 5.28 7.90
C GLU A 142 -9.46 3.92 8.09
N LEU A 143 -8.95 3.08 9.00
CA LEU A 143 -9.58 1.82 9.36
C LEU A 143 -10.97 2.03 9.99
N PHE A 144 -11.14 3.07 10.82
CA PHE A 144 -12.45 3.42 11.34
C PHE A 144 -13.38 4.00 10.27
N GLU A 145 -12.89 4.89 9.41
CA GLU A 145 -13.69 5.55 8.37
C GLU A 145 -14.20 4.55 7.31
N GLU A 146 -13.34 3.68 6.79
CA GLU A 146 -13.71 2.77 5.70
C GLU A 146 -14.47 1.51 6.18
N VAL A 147 -14.13 1.00 7.38
CA VAL A 147 -14.60 -0.31 7.85
C VAL A 147 -15.15 -0.32 9.27
N GLY A 148 -15.24 0.83 9.94
CA GLY A 148 -15.91 0.98 11.23
C GLY A 148 -15.25 0.23 12.40
N ILE A 149 -13.97 -0.15 12.25
CA ILE A 149 -13.22 -0.86 13.28
C ILE A 149 -12.55 0.17 14.19
N GLU A 150 -13.00 0.23 15.44
CA GLU A 150 -12.34 0.99 16.49
C GLU A 150 -11.21 0.17 17.09
N VAL A 151 -10.03 0.75 17.15
CA VAL A 151 -8.83 0.11 17.72
C VAL A 151 -8.37 0.92 18.92
N ASN A 152 -8.55 0.38 20.13
CA ASN A 152 -8.02 1.00 21.33
C ASN A 152 -6.54 0.64 21.51
N LYS A 153 -5.74 1.54 22.09
CA LYS A 153 -4.32 1.30 22.36
C LYS A 153 -4.04 0.05 23.21
N ASN A 154 -5.00 -0.36 24.04
CA ASN A 154 -4.88 -1.56 24.87
C ASN A 154 -5.18 -2.87 24.12
N GLU A 155 -5.78 -2.76 22.92
CA GLU A 155 -6.14 -3.89 22.04
C GLU A 155 -5.14 -4.05 20.89
N LEU A 156 -4.15 -3.14 20.80
CA LEU A 156 -3.02 -3.21 19.89
C LEU A 156 -1.92 -4.07 20.51
N GLU A 157 -1.62 -5.21 19.90
CA GLU A 157 -0.47 -6.00 20.29
C GLU A 157 0.81 -5.39 19.72
N THR A 158 0.78 -5.05 18.43
CA THR A 158 1.89 -4.41 17.74
C THR A 158 1.40 -3.44 16.65
N SER A 159 2.22 -2.45 16.34
CA SER A 159 2.13 -1.64 15.13
C SER A 159 3.54 -1.45 14.56
N LYS A 160 3.73 -1.75 13.28
CA LYS A 160 5.04 -1.59 12.62
C LYS A 160 4.90 -1.25 11.15
N ILE A 161 5.81 -0.45 10.62
CA ILE A 161 5.90 -0.27 9.18
C ILE A 161 6.46 -1.54 8.56
N LEU A 162 5.68 -2.10 7.64
CA LEU A 162 6.02 -3.32 6.92
C LEU A 162 6.81 -3.04 5.65
N ALA A 163 6.33 -2.09 4.84
CA ALA A 163 6.89 -1.80 3.52
C ALA A 163 6.42 -0.45 2.98
N LEU A 164 7.05 0.02 1.90
CA LEU A 164 6.66 1.21 1.15
C LEU A 164 6.42 0.86 -0.31
N TRP A 165 5.45 1.55 -0.94
CA TRP A 165 5.13 1.39 -2.35
C TRP A 165 5.01 2.72 -3.08
N GLU A 166 5.79 2.88 -4.15
CA GLU A 166 5.72 4.01 -5.07
C GLU A 166 4.58 3.77 -6.06
N SER A 167 3.53 4.60 -5.97
CA SER A 167 2.32 4.48 -6.78
C SER A 167 2.13 5.67 -7.71
N ALA A 168 1.62 5.39 -8.90
CA ALA A 168 1.26 6.38 -9.91
C ALA A 168 -0.16 6.15 -10.41
N PHE A 169 -0.85 7.22 -10.80
CA PHE A 169 -2.13 7.13 -11.51
C PHE A 169 -2.18 8.12 -12.69
N PRO A 170 -2.50 7.68 -13.92
CA PRO A 170 -2.63 6.29 -14.37
C PRO A 170 -1.38 5.43 -14.08
N VAL A 171 -1.57 4.11 -14.03
CA VAL A 171 -0.55 3.16 -13.53
C VAL A 171 0.61 2.91 -14.47
N ASP A 172 0.43 3.19 -15.76
CA ASP A 172 1.42 3.08 -16.82
C ASP A 172 1.13 4.12 -17.91
N LEU A 173 2.03 4.20 -18.91
CA LEU A 173 1.92 5.16 -20.00
C LEU A 173 0.89 4.78 -21.07
N ASN A 174 0.45 3.52 -21.16
CA ASN A 174 -0.59 3.09 -22.09
C ASN A 174 -1.97 3.67 -21.70
N HIS A 175 -2.16 3.92 -20.41
CA HIS A 175 -3.35 4.56 -19.86
C HIS A 175 -3.24 6.10 -19.78
N GLY A 176 -2.14 6.66 -20.27
CA GLY A 176 -1.88 8.10 -20.33
C GLY A 176 -0.80 8.58 -19.35
N LEU A 177 -0.48 9.88 -19.42
CA LEU A 177 0.54 10.48 -18.56
C LEU A 177 0.12 10.45 -17.08
N PRO A 178 1.06 10.14 -16.15
CA PRO A 178 0.76 10.10 -14.73
C PRO A 178 0.36 11.49 -14.23
N ARG A 179 -0.76 11.53 -13.50
CA ARG A 179 -1.36 12.72 -12.90
C ARG A 179 -1.28 12.72 -11.37
N ARG A 180 -0.95 11.58 -10.78
CA ARG A 180 -0.72 11.43 -9.34
C ARG A 180 0.52 10.61 -9.07
N HIS A 181 1.16 10.94 -7.96
CA HIS A 181 2.31 10.26 -7.42
C HIS A 181 2.08 10.11 -5.92
N HIS A 182 2.12 8.88 -5.40
CA HIS A 182 2.01 8.61 -3.97
C HIS A 182 3.15 7.73 -3.49
N ILE A 183 3.55 7.95 -2.24
CA ILE A 183 4.23 6.95 -1.42
C ILE A 183 3.18 6.35 -0.50
N VAL A 184 2.95 5.06 -0.63
CA VAL A 184 2.06 4.30 0.26
C VAL A 184 2.91 3.61 1.31
N ILE A 185 2.66 3.91 2.57
CA ILE A 185 3.27 3.26 3.73
C ILE A 185 2.33 2.14 4.16
N TYR A 186 2.80 0.89 4.11
CA TYR A 186 2.06 -0.25 4.65
C TYR A 186 2.38 -0.40 6.14
N LEU A 187 1.37 -0.17 6.97
CA LEU A 187 1.42 -0.36 8.41
C LEU A 187 0.78 -1.71 8.73
N HIS A 188 1.53 -2.60 9.38
CA HIS A 188 0.97 -3.83 9.95
C HIS A 188 0.51 -3.55 11.36
N VAL A 189 -0.72 -3.93 11.67
CA VAL A 189 -1.40 -3.69 12.95
C VAL A 189 -2.00 -5.01 13.41
N GLU A 190 -1.56 -5.48 14.57
CA GLU A 190 -2.04 -6.72 15.18
C GLU A 190 -3.07 -6.40 16.28
N SER A 191 -4.25 -7.00 16.16
CA SER A 191 -5.36 -6.88 17.10
C SER A 191 -5.39 -8.08 18.04
N SER A 192 -5.63 -7.81 19.33
CA SER A 192 -5.83 -8.86 20.34
C SER A 192 -7.16 -9.62 20.22
N ARG A 193 -8.05 -9.19 19.31
CA ARG A 193 -9.37 -9.79 19.04
C ARG A 193 -9.32 -10.74 17.84
N ALA A 194 -10.07 -11.83 17.91
CA ALA A 194 -10.26 -12.74 16.78
C ALA A 194 -11.16 -12.11 15.71
N SER A 195 -11.04 -12.58 14.46
CA SER A 195 -11.75 -12.04 13.30
C SER A 195 -13.28 -12.09 13.43
N ASP A 196 -13.83 -13.10 14.12
CA ASP A 196 -15.27 -13.27 14.37
C ASP A 196 -15.80 -12.39 15.52
N GLU A 197 -14.92 -11.88 16.36
CA GLU A 197 -15.23 -10.90 17.40
C GLU A 197 -15.26 -9.47 16.85
N ILE A 198 -14.67 -9.22 15.67
CA ILE A 198 -14.51 -7.90 15.07
C ILE A 198 -15.70 -7.58 14.14
N SER A 199 -16.50 -6.59 14.51
CA SER A 199 -17.60 -6.11 13.67
C SER A 199 -17.09 -5.16 12.59
N VAL A 200 -17.16 -5.59 11.33
CA VAL A 200 -16.85 -4.76 10.16
C VAL A 200 -18.11 -4.03 9.69
N LYS A 201 -18.03 -2.70 9.51
CA LYS A 201 -19.11 -1.85 9.00
C LYS A 201 -18.57 -0.97 7.88
N THR A 202 -18.94 -1.29 6.64
CA THR A 202 -18.46 -0.53 5.49
C THR A 202 -19.44 0.57 5.09
N ASP A 203 -18.92 1.64 4.49
CA ASP A 203 -19.72 2.56 3.68
C ASP A 203 -19.70 2.07 2.22
N PRO A 204 -20.82 1.57 1.65
CA PRO A 204 -20.87 1.06 0.28
C PRO A 204 -20.55 2.09 -0.80
N SER A 205 -20.52 3.39 -0.47
CA SER A 205 -20.05 4.42 -1.40
C SER A 205 -18.53 4.39 -1.58
N GLU A 206 -17.77 3.83 -0.64
CA GLU A 206 -16.31 3.71 -0.72
C GLU A 206 -15.85 2.26 -0.77
N VAL A 207 -16.44 1.40 0.07
CA VAL A 207 -16.12 -0.01 0.23
C VAL A 207 -17.39 -0.88 0.11
N ASP A 208 -17.50 -1.60 -1.00
CA ASP A 208 -18.68 -2.42 -1.29
C ASP A 208 -18.52 -3.91 -0.93
N ALA A 209 -17.34 -4.35 -0.52
CA ALA A 209 -17.08 -5.69 -0.03
C ALA A 209 -15.86 -5.75 0.91
N TYR A 210 -15.78 -6.79 1.74
CA TYR A 210 -14.59 -7.09 2.55
C TYR A 210 -14.40 -8.60 2.71
N ALA A 211 -13.16 -9.01 3.01
CA ALA A 211 -12.82 -10.40 3.29
C ALA A 211 -11.69 -10.50 4.32
N TRP A 212 -11.69 -11.58 5.08
CA TRP A 212 -10.61 -11.95 6.00
C TRP A 212 -9.79 -13.10 5.40
N LEU A 213 -8.55 -12.81 5.03
CA LEU A 213 -7.65 -13.78 4.41
C LEU A 213 -6.84 -14.54 5.45
N SER A 214 -6.77 -15.87 5.35
CA SER A 214 -5.84 -16.68 6.15
C SER A 214 -4.40 -16.59 5.63
N TYR A 215 -3.42 -16.99 6.45
CA TYR A 215 -2.03 -17.10 5.98
C TYR A 215 -1.82 -18.02 4.79
N GLU A 216 -2.56 -19.12 4.70
CA GLU A 216 -2.51 -20.02 3.53
C GLU A 216 -2.96 -19.30 2.26
N GLN A 217 -4.02 -18.49 2.35
CA GLN A 217 -4.47 -17.68 1.22
C GLN A 217 -3.44 -16.61 0.85
N ILE A 218 -2.82 -15.95 1.85
CA ILE A 218 -1.76 -14.97 1.63
C ILE A 218 -0.53 -15.62 0.96
N GLU A 219 -0.15 -16.81 1.41
CA GLU A 219 0.92 -17.61 0.82
C GLU A 219 0.65 -17.91 -0.66
N ASN A 220 -0.58 -18.32 -0.99
CA ASN A 220 -0.99 -18.60 -2.37
C ASN A 220 -0.94 -17.32 -3.23
N ILE A 221 -1.45 -16.19 -2.71
CA ILE A 221 -1.34 -14.87 -3.36
C ILE A 221 0.12 -14.50 -3.63
N TYR A 222 1.02 -14.76 -2.68
CA TYR A 222 2.45 -14.46 -2.80
C TYR A 222 3.14 -15.38 -3.82
N LYS A 223 2.87 -16.68 -3.77
CA LYS A 223 3.54 -17.70 -4.59
C LYS A 223 3.00 -17.80 -6.02
N ARG A 224 1.76 -17.33 -6.28
CA ARG A 224 1.09 -17.41 -7.60
C ARG A 224 1.05 -18.84 -8.15
N THR A 225 0.45 -19.76 -7.40
CA THR A 225 0.43 -21.18 -7.79
C THR A 225 -0.59 -21.44 -8.91
N ASP A 226 -0.15 -21.27 -10.16
CA ASP A 226 -0.95 -21.21 -11.40
C ASP A 226 -1.83 -22.44 -11.78
N SER A 227 -1.71 -23.62 -11.14
CA SER A 227 -2.28 -24.84 -11.73
C SER A 227 -3.58 -25.38 -11.11
N LEU A 228 -4.01 -24.89 -9.94
CA LEU A 228 -5.24 -25.37 -9.25
C LEU A 228 -6.12 -24.26 -8.65
N GLU A 229 -5.66 -22.99 -8.67
CA GLU A 229 -6.32 -21.86 -7.98
C GLU A 229 -7.66 -21.42 -8.59
N ASN A 230 -7.92 -21.72 -9.87
CA ASN A 230 -9.17 -21.34 -10.55
C ASN A 230 -10.43 -22.04 -9.99
N LEU A 231 -10.25 -23.03 -9.10
CA LEU A 231 -11.35 -23.73 -8.40
C LEU A 231 -11.43 -23.37 -6.91
N CYS A 232 -10.45 -22.63 -6.39
CA CYS A 232 -10.46 -22.20 -5.00
C CYS A 232 -11.40 -21.00 -4.83
N LEU A 233 -12.05 -20.94 -3.67
CA LEU A 233 -12.93 -19.85 -3.30
C LEU A 233 -12.40 -19.17 -2.03
N PHE A 234 -12.72 -17.89 -1.86
CA PHE A 234 -12.59 -17.22 -0.57
C PHE A 234 -13.93 -16.64 -0.15
N LYS A 235 -14.14 -16.61 1.17
CA LYS A 235 -15.35 -16.04 1.76
C LYS A 235 -15.21 -14.53 1.87
N ALA A 236 -16.19 -13.83 1.33
CA ALA A 236 -16.30 -12.37 1.42
C ALA A 236 -17.71 -11.98 1.85
N TYR A 237 -17.83 -10.82 2.47
CA TYR A 237 -19.08 -10.08 2.53
C TYR A 237 -19.13 -9.13 1.35
N VAL A 238 -20.24 -9.12 0.61
CA VAL A 238 -20.50 -8.19 -0.49
C VAL A 238 -21.81 -7.45 -0.22
N HIS A 239 -21.80 -6.13 -0.37
CA HIS A 239 -22.99 -5.30 -0.18
C HIS A 239 -24.15 -5.80 -1.04
N LEU A 240 -25.37 -5.83 -0.47
CA LEU A 240 -26.60 -6.42 -1.04
C LEU A 240 -26.62 -7.95 -1.21
N THR A 241 -25.48 -8.60 -1.38
CA THR A 241 -25.37 -10.07 -1.50
C THR A 241 -25.26 -10.77 -0.15
N GLY A 242 -24.62 -10.11 0.83
CA GLY A 242 -24.25 -10.72 2.10
C GLY A 242 -22.98 -11.57 1.98
N ILE A 243 -22.85 -12.60 2.83
CA ILE A 243 -21.69 -13.49 2.81
C ILE A 243 -21.81 -14.45 1.62
N CYS A 244 -20.79 -14.47 0.77
CA CYS A 244 -20.70 -15.36 -0.38
C CYS A 244 -19.27 -15.86 -0.61
N ASP A 245 -19.15 -16.92 -1.40
CA ASP A 245 -17.87 -17.44 -1.86
C ASP A 245 -17.53 -16.80 -3.23
N LEU A 246 -16.34 -16.22 -3.34
CA LEU A 246 -15.83 -15.59 -4.55
C LEU A 246 -14.66 -16.40 -5.13
N PRO A 247 -14.47 -16.42 -6.46
CA PRO A 247 -13.32 -17.05 -7.10
C PRO A 247 -12.00 -16.49 -6.57
N PHE A 248 -11.08 -17.37 -6.17
CA PHE A 248 -9.79 -16.94 -5.60
C PHE A 248 -8.85 -16.32 -6.64
N ASP A 249 -9.06 -16.62 -7.92
CA ASP A 249 -8.33 -16.03 -9.04
C ASP A 249 -8.47 -14.49 -9.13
N LEU A 250 -9.51 -13.91 -8.52
CA LEU A 250 -9.66 -12.46 -8.33
C LEU A 250 -8.49 -11.87 -7.52
N LEU A 251 -7.86 -12.65 -6.65
CA LEU A 251 -6.76 -12.20 -5.79
C LEU A 251 -5.39 -12.55 -6.37
N THR A 252 -5.29 -13.63 -7.16
CA THR A 252 -4.01 -14.15 -7.64
C THR A 252 -3.67 -13.73 -9.08
N THR A 253 -4.66 -13.54 -9.94
CA THR A 253 -4.45 -13.15 -11.34
C THR A 253 -3.98 -11.70 -11.45
N ALA A 254 -2.84 -11.50 -12.11
CA ALA A 254 -2.33 -10.18 -12.44
C ALA A 254 -2.81 -9.73 -13.83
N ASP A 255 -4.12 -9.61 -14.03
CA ASP A 255 -4.68 -9.03 -15.26
C ASP A 255 -5.11 -7.58 -15.03
N TYR A 256 -4.46 -6.65 -15.73
CA TYR A 256 -4.75 -5.22 -15.68
C TYR A 256 -6.05 -4.84 -16.40
N ASN A 257 -6.56 -5.71 -17.28
CA ASN A 257 -7.86 -5.52 -17.94
C ASN A 257 -9.00 -6.03 -17.07
N GLN A 258 -8.70 -6.86 -16.06
CA GLN A 258 -9.69 -7.31 -15.10
C GLN A 258 -10.03 -6.14 -14.16
N LYS A 259 -11.31 -5.74 -14.18
CA LYS A 259 -11.80 -4.64 -13.36
C LYS A 259 -11.75 -4.94 -11.86
N GLU A 260 -11.95 -6.20 -11.48
CA GLU A 260 -11.88 -6.65 -10.10
C GLU A 260 -10.63 -7.52 -9.90
N ASN A 261 -9.63 -6.95 -9.22
CA ASN A 261 -8.38 -7.65 -8.92
C ASN A 261 -7.75 -7.13 -7.61
N LEU A 262 -6.85 -7.91 -7.01
CA LEU A 262 -6.00 -7.42 -5.93
C LEU A 262 -4.89 -6.50 -6.48
N THR A 263 -4.75 -5.30 -5.91
CA THR A 263 -3.74 -4.35 -6.40
C THR A 263 -2.31 -4.85 -6.17
N ASN A 264 -1.38 -4.44 -7.03
CA ASN A 264 0.03 -4.84 -6.90
C ASN A 264 0.69 -4.34 -5.61
N GLY A 265 0.26 -3.18 -5.11
CA GLY A 265 0.73 -2.67 -3.83
C GLY A 265 0.28 -3.58 -2.68
N THR A 266 -1.01 -3.93 -2.62
CA THR A 266 -1.54 -4.82 -1.58
C THR A 266 -0.92 -6.21 -1.69
N ARG A 267 -0.78 -6.77 -2.91
CA ARG A 267 -0.08 -8.04 -3.14
C ARG A 267 1.36 -8.02 -2.64
N PHE A 268 2.09 -6.93 -2.90
CA PHE A 268 3.44 -6.76 -2.40
C PHE A 268 3.48 -6.74 -0.86
N ALA A 269 2.60 -5.99 -0.22
CA ALA A 269 2.56 -5.88 1.23
C ALA A 269 2.19 -7.20 1.92
N LEU A 270 1.16 -7.90 1.42
CA LEU A 270 0.79 -9.24 1.89
C LEU A 270 1.96 -10.23 1.76
N GLY A 271 2.72 -10.15 0.66
CA GLY A 271 3.94 -10.94 0.49
C GLY A 271 5.03 -10.61 1.52
N GLN A 272 5.22 -9.33 1.87
CA GLN A 272 6.16 -8.93 2.92
C GLN A 272 5.75 -9.46 4.29
N LEU A 273 4.45 -9.42 4.62
CA LEU A 273 3.92 -9.99 5.86
C LEU A 273 4.23 -11.49 5.95
N TYR A 274 3.93 -12.23 4.88
CA TYR A 274 4.19 -13.67 4.82
C TYR A 274 5.68 -14.03 4.98
N ILE A 275 6.59 -13.28 4.34
CA ILE A 275 8.04 -13.50 4.47
C ILE A 275 8.49 -13.30 5.92
N GLN A 276 8.13 -12.19 6.55
CA GLN A 276 8.54 -11.88 7.93
C GLN A 276 8.04 -12.93 8.93
N MET A 277 6.84 -13.48 8.73
CA MET A 277 6.30 -14.53 9.59
C MET A 277 6.89 -15.90 9.33
N SER A 278 7.19 -16.22 8.07
CA SER A 278 7.89 -17.46 7.73
C SER A 278 9.25 -17.50 8.43
N GLU A 279 9.99 -16.39 8.41
CA GLU A 279 11.28 -16.27 9.10
C GLU A 279 11.15 -16.40 10.62
N THR A 280 10.09 -15.84 11.22
CA THR A 280 9.82 -15.95 12.67
C THR A 280 9.48 -17.39 13.08
N ASN A 281 8.71 -18.11 12.27
CA ASN A 281 8.34 -19.51 12.52
C ASN A 281 9.49 -20.50 12.31
N PHE A 282 10.50 -20.15 11.51
CA PHE A 282 11.73 -20.93 11.38
C PHE A 282 12.66 -20.81 12.59
N VAL A 283 12.52 -19.79 13.43
CA VAL A 283 13.35 -19.60 14.64
C VAL A 283 12.79 -20.37 15.85
N ILE A 284 11.53 -20.81 15.80
CA ILE A 284 10.84 -21.53 16.89
C ILE A 284 10.79 -23.06 16.64
N ARG A 285 11.27 -23.55 15.50
CA ARG A 285 11.47 -24.99 15.21
C ARG A 285 12.92 -25.40 15.32
#